data_AF-E3KPY2-F1
#
_entry.id   AF-E3KPY2-F1
#
_cell.length_a   1.000
_cell.length_b   1.000
_cell.length_c   1.000
_cell.angle_alpha   90.00
_cell.angle_beta   90.00
_cell.angle_gamma   90.00
#
_symmetry.space_group_name_H-M   'P 1'
#
loop_
_entity.id
_entity.type
_entity.pdbx_description
1 polymer ?
#
loop_
_entity_poly.entity_id
_entity_poly.type
_entity_poly.pdbx_seq_one_letter_code
_entity_poly.pdbx_strand_id
1 'polypeptide(L)'
;MQQVFFQEKRDEKHPLLENRGSGPDGAHPYHRKMLGCPCPAISAMINHSYLKVEDSSQKIPVHKLMIALVECYNLSWTFAIVFAIVGTLRLGKLFGFSIQELGEHGKIEHDASMTRFDADKGNALDPSPELIDQLFQSLGSGVDSKNKVVTLEDFAKKKLELESRLTKFENQSKDHINLLGRGEVCLALQANLCLRSGSESPEAGTASSDEGIAAKTDWMRTWFTEERLPVEQGWKKPVAKITLLGTLALMREMKAHQERLSRKKGALMFS
;
A
#
# COMPACT_ATOMS: atom_id res chain seq x y z
N MET A 1 41.29 -24.97 -30.94
CA MET A 1 41.58 -23.70 -31.63
C MET A 1 40.43 -23.39 -32.56
N GLN A 2 39.79 -22.25 -32.32
CA GLN A 2 38.74 -21.55 -33.09
C GLN A 2 37.34 -22.16 -33.22
N GLN A 3 36.45 -21.53 -32.43
CA GLN A 3 35.02 -21.37 -32.59
C GLN A 3 34.68 -20.85 -34.00
N VAL A 4 33.69 -21.45 -34.66
CA VAL A 4 33.07 -20.90 -35.86
C VAL A 4 31.85 -20.08 -35.44
N PHE A 5 31.97 -18.78 -35.70
CA PHE A 5 30.96 -17.75 -35.55
C PHE A 5 29.70 -18.07 -36.37
N PHE A 6 28.56 -18.22 -35.71
CA PHE A 6 27.26 -17.94 -36.33
C PHE A 6 26.98 -16.45 -36.16
N GLN A 7 27.16 -15.71 -37.24
CA GLN A 7 26.87 -14.29 -37.32
C GLN A 7 25.40 -14.11 -37.67
N GLU A 8 24.55 -14.09 -36.64
CA GLU A 8 23.15 -13.76 -36.81
C GLU A 8 22.96 -12.24 -36.75
N LYS A 9 22.05 -11.77 -37.59
CA LYS A 9 21.85 -10.41 -38.06
C LYS A 9 21.74 -9.40 -36.91
N ARG A 10 22.42 -8.27 -37.10
CA ARG A 10 22.11 -7.00 -36.45
C ARG A 10 20.66 -6.63 -36.81
N ASP A 11 19.76 -6.80 -35.85
CA ASP A 11 18.44 -6.19 -35.92
C ASP A 11 18.58 -4.67 -35.81
N GLU A 12 18.17 -4.02 -36.89
CA GLU A 12 17.95 -2.59 -36.97
C GLU A 12 16.97 -2.16 -35.87
N LYS A 13 17.42 -1.26 -34.98
CA LYS A 13 16.55 -0.62 -34.00
C LYS A 13 15.51 0.23 -34.75
N HIS A 14 14.31 -0.32 -34.87
CA HIS A 14 13.14 0.37 -35.40
C HIS A 14 12.75 1.54 -34.47
N PRO A 15 12.55 2.77 -34.99
CA PRO A 15 12.31 3.96 -34.17
C PRO A 15 10.85 4.04 -33.70
N LEU A 16 10.41 3.11 -32.86
CA LEU A 16 9.13 3.17 -32.12
C LEU A 16 9.22 2.38 -30.80
N LEU A 17 10.30 2.55 -30.04
CA LEU A 17 10.25 2.34 -28.58
C LEU A 17 9.48 3.51 -27.95
N GLU A 18 8.20 3.66 -28.32
CA GLU A 18 7.24 4.33 -27.46
C GLU A 18 7.02 3.41 -26.26
N ASN A 19 7.90 3.51 -25.28
CA ASN A 19 7.65 3.07 -23.93
C ASN A 19 6.54 3.98 -23.39
N ARG A 20 5.28 3.76 -23.82
CA ARG A 20 4.10 4.36 -23.19
C ARG A 20 4.10 3.80 -21.79
N GLY A 21 4.70 4.57 -20.88
CA GLY A 21 5.07 4.10 -19.55
C GLY A 21 3.91 3.40 -18.88
N SER A 22 4.20 2.40 -18.08
CA SER A 22 3.23 1.62 -17.29
C SER A 22 2.56 2.43 -16.16
N GLY A 23 2.42 3.74 -16.37
CA GLY A 23 1.71 4.70 -15.55
C GLY A 23 0.29 4.97 -16.02
N PRO A 24 -0.52 5.64 -15.20
CA PRO A 24 -1.94 5.86 -15.48
C PRO A 24 -2.17 6.74 -16.71
N ASP A 25 -1.19 7.58 -17.07
CA ASP A 25 -1.19 8.40 -18.27
C ASP A 25 0.23 8.84 -18.64
N GLY A 26 0.38 9.58 -19.73
CA GLY A 26 1.67 10.10 -20.20
C GLY A 26 2.30 11.16 -19.30
N ALA A 27 1.54 11.78 -18.38
CA ALA A 27 2.08 12.73 -17.40
C ALA A 27 2.70 12.03 -16.18
N HIS A 28 2.32 10.77 -15.94
CA HIS A 28 2.73 9.98 -14.78
C HIS A 28 3.42 8.66 -15.15
N PRO A 29 4.50 8.68 -15.97
CA PRO A 29 5.20 7.47 -16.35
C PRO A 29 5.80 6.77 -15.13
N TYR A 30 5.86 5.44 -15.18
CA TYR A 30 6.53 4.65 -14.15
C TYR A 30 8.05 4.63 -14.35
N HIS A 31 8.78 5.03 -13.32
CA HIS A 31 10.21 4.86 -13.19
C HIS A 31 10.56 4.50 -11.75
N ARG A 32 10.99 3.26 -11.53
CA ARG A 32 11.24 2.75 -10.17
C ARG A 32 12.44 3.43 -9.52
N LYS A 33 12.23 4.05 -8.36
CA LYS A 33 13.25 4.56 -7.44
C LYS A 33 13.14 3.83 -6.10
N MET A 34 14.25 3.29 -5.60
CA MET A 34 14.32 2.66 -4.27
C MET A 34 15.00 3.65 -3.31
N LEU A 35 14.20 4.50 -2.66
CA LEU A 35 14.70 5.58 -1.78
C LEU A 35 14.67 5.23 -0.29
N GLY A 36 14.36 3.98 0.09
CA GLY A 36 14.17 3.60 1.49
C GLY A 36 12.90 4.22 2.09
N CYS A 37 11.77 4.12 1.39
CA CYS A 37 10.49 4.67 1.85
C CYS A 37 9.60 3.56 2.45
N PRO A 38 9.23 3.64 3.75
CA PRO A 38 8.41 2.60 4.39
C PRO A 38 6.95 2.60 3.88
N CYS A 39 6.51 3.67 3.20
CA CYS A 39 5.15 3.83 2.74
C CYS A 39 5.01 3.49 1.24
N PRO A 40 4.37 2.37 0.86
CA PRO A 40 4.21 1.99 -0.54
C PRO A 40 3.40 3.01 -1.37
N ALA A 41 2.46 3.75 -0.76
CA ALA A 41 1.70 4.79 -1.44
C ALA A 41 2.59 5.98 -1.85
N ILE A 42 3.47 6.42 -0.97
CA ILE A 42 4.41 7.51 -1.26
C ILE A 42 5.44 7.06 -2.29
N SER A 43 5.98 5.84 -2.15
CA SER A 43 6.89 5.26 -3.14
C SER A 43 6.25 5.18 -4.53
N ALA A 44 5.00 4.72 -4.62
CA ALA A 44 4.27 4.70 -5.88
C ALA A 44 4.03 6.09 -6.47
N MET A 45 3.69 7.09 -5.64
CA MET A 45 3.59 8.47 -6.10
C MET A 45 4.91 9.04 -6.63
N ILE A 46 6.04 8.66 -6.03
CA ILE A 46 7.38 9.03 -6.52
C ILE A 46 7.69 8.32 -7.83
N ASN A 47 7.47 7.01 -7.88
CA ASN A 47 7.74 6.19 -9.06
C ASN A 47 6.87 6.58 -10.27
N HIS A 48 5.69 7.17 -10.04
CA HIS A 48 4.80 7.71 -11.07
C HIS A 48 4.90 9.23 -11.23
N SER A 49 5.96 9.86 -10.71
CA SER A 49 6.23 11.30 -10.87
C SER A 49 5.15 12.26 -10.33
N TYR A 50 4.17 11.77 -9.54
CA TYR A 50 3.27 12.64 -8.74
C TYR A 50 4.06 13.42 -7.70
N LEU A 51 5.12 12.82 -7.16
CA LEU A 51 6.09 13.46 -6.29
C LEU A 51 7.47 13.41 -6.93
N LYS A 52 8.06 14.58 -7.21
CA LYS A 52 9.39 14.70 -7.80
C LYS A 52 10.44 14.73 -6.69
N VAL A 53 10.92 13.54 -6.33
CA VAL A 53 11.94 13.32 -5.30
C VAL A 53 13.13 12.64 -5.96
N GLU A 54 14.32 13.25 -5.84
CA GLU A 54 15.55 12.73 -6.43
C GLU A 54 16.35 11.87 -5.44
N ASP A 55 16.38 12.24 -4.17
CA ASP A 55 17.07 11.51 -3.11
C ASP A 55 16.25 11.49 -1.81
N SER A 56 16.65 10.62 -0.88
CA SER A 56 15.92 10.39 0.37
C SER A 56 15.98 11.55 1.37
N SER A 57 16.92 12.50 1.21
CA SER A 57 17.09 13.67 2.07
C SER A 57 16.28 14.88 1.59
N GLN A 58 15.86 14.89 0.31
CA GLN A 58 15.03 15.94 -0.25
C GLN A 58 13.69 16.03 0.49
N LYS A 59 13.34 17.24 0.94
CA LYS A 59 12.07 17.50 1.61
C LYS A 59 10.91 17.54 0.61
N ILE A 60 9.83 16.82 0.94
CA ILE A 60 8.54 16.90 0.28
C ILE A 60 7.72 17.98 0.99
N PRO A 61 7.40 19.11 0.34
CA PRO A 61 6.54 20.12 0.94
C PRO A 61 5.14 19.57 1.18
N VAL A 62 4.52 19.92 2.32
CA VAL A 62 3.20 19.40 2.72
C VAL A 62 2.14 19.60 1.63
N HIS A 63 2.10 20.77 0.99
CA HIS A 63 1.13 21.06 -0.06
C HIS A 63 1.31 20.18 -1.31
N LYS A 64 2.55 19.76 -1.63
CA LYS A 64 2.80 18.82 -2.74
C LYS A 64 2.30 17.43 -2.41
N LEU A 65 2.47 16.99 -1.16
CA LEU A 65 1.90 15.73 -0.69
C LEU A 65 0.36 15.75 -0.76
N MET A 66 -0.28 16.85 -0.33
CA MET A 66 -1.74 17.00 -0.42
C MET A 66 -2.24 16.84 -1.87
N ILE A 67 -1.61 17.54 -2.83
CA ILE A 67 -1.96 17.45 -4.25
C ILE A 67 -1.80 16.02 -4.77
N ALA A 68 -0.65 15.40 -4.51
CA ALA A 68 -0.36 14.05 -4.99
C ALA A 68 -1.35 13.01 -4.45
N LEU A 69 -1.74 13.10 -3.17
CA LEU A 69 -2.75 12.21 -2.58
C LEU A 69 -4.13 12.32 -3.26
N VAL A 70 -4.54 13.54 -3.63
CA VAL A 70 -5.80 13.78 -4.35
C VAL A 70 -5.70 13.27 -5.78
N GLU A 71 -4.61 13.59 -6.48
CA GLU A 71 -4.46 13.28 -7.90
C GLU A 71 -4.26 11.78 -8.16
N CYS A 72 -3.42 11.11 -7.36
CA CYS A 72 -3.07 9.70 -7.52
C CYS A 72 -4.16 8.76 -6.98
N TYR A 73 -4.65 9.01 -5.76
CA TYR A 73 -5.52 8.07 -5.03
C TYR A 73 -6.95 8.58 -4.80
N ASN A 74 -7.29 9.77 -5.30
CA ASN A 74 -8.62 10.38 -5.14
C ASN A 74 -9.03 10.56 -3.66
N LEU A 75 -8.08 10.95 -2.80
CA LEU A 75 -8.43 11.42 -1.47
C LEU A 75 -9.27 12.70 -1.57
N SER A 76 -10.22 12.90 -0.65
CA SER A 76 -10.87 14.20 -0.52
C SER A 76 -9.84 15.24 -0.08
N TRP A 77 -9.96 16.48 -0.58
CA TRP A 77 -9.09 17.59 -0.17
C TRP A 77 -9.03 17.76 1.35
N THR A 78 -10.19 17.67 2.01
CA THR A 78 -10.28 17.72 3.49
C THR A 78 -9.43 16.65 4.15
N PHE A 79 -9.47 15.41 3.63
CA PHE A 79 -8.69 14.33 4.20
C PHE A 79 -7.21 14.46 3.85
N ALA A 80 -6.87 14.82 2.61
CA ALA A 80 -5.48 15.05 2.20
C ALA A 80 -4.80 16.14 3.04
N ILE A 81 -5.51 17.22 3.37
CA ILE A 81 -5.03 18.29 4.27
C ILE A 81 -4.74 17.73 5.65
N VAL A 82 -5.72 17.07 6.27
CA VAL A 82 -5.56 16.49 7.62
C VAL A 82 -4.44 15.46 7.65
N PHE A 83 -4.41 14.56 6.67
CA PHE A 83 -3.41 13.49 6.55
C PHE A 83 -1.99 14.07 6.45
N ALA A 84 -1.77 15.01 5.52
CA ALA A 84 -0.44 15.58 5.30
C ALA A 84 0.03 16.43 6.49
N ILE A 85 -0.85 17.21 7.12
CA ILE A 85 -0.50 18.01 8.31
C ILE A 85 -0.20 17.10 9.51
N VAL A 86 -1.11 16.18 9.84
CA VAL A 86 -0.94 15.29 11.01
C VAL A 86 0.28 14.38 10.83
N GLY A 87 0.49 13.84 9.63
CA GLY A 87 1.69 13.05 9.32
C GLY A 87 2.98 13.85 9.53
N THR A 88 3.02 15.08 9.04
CA THR A 88 4.18 15.98 9.19
C THR A 88 4.44 16.34 10.65
N LEU A 89 3.38 16.61 11.43
CA LEU A 89 3.49 16.89 12.86
C LEU A 89 3.97 15.66 13.64
N ARG A 90 3.51 14.46 13.30
CA ARG A 90 4.00 13.19 13.91
C ARG A 90 5.48 12.94 13.65
N LEU A 91 6.04 13.48 12.57
CA LEU A 91 7.47 13.45 12.29
C LEU A 91 8.27 14.54 13.06
N GLY A 92 7.58 15.43 13.78
CA GLY A 92 8.18 16.58 14.47
C GLY A 92 8.54 17.72 13.51
N LYS A 93 7.83 17.84 12.38
CA LYS A 93 8.08 18.83 11.32
C LYS A 93 6.87 19.74 11.12
N LEU A 94 7.03 20.83 10.37
CA LEU A 94 5.97 21.82 10.12
C LEU A 94 5.63 22.01 8.63
N PHE A 95 6.63 22.17 7.77
CA PHE A 95 6.42 22.58 6.37
C PHE A 95 6.63 21.46 5.33
N GLY A 96 7.16 20.32 5.76
CA GLY A 96 7.46 19.16 4.93
C GLY A 96 8.41 18.22 5.64
N PHE A 97 8.61 17.04 5.05
CA PHE A 97 9.52 16.01 5.57
C PHE A 97 10.23 15.31 4.42
N SER A 98 11.38 14.70 4.68
CA SER A 98 12.10 13.85 3.71
C SER A 98 11.73 12.37 3.88
N ILE A 99 12.06 11.53 2.89
CA ILE A 99 11.85 10.08 2.98
C ILE A 99 12.68 9.48 4.12
N GLN A 100 13.90 9.98 4.32
CA GLN A 100 14.73 9.60 5.45
C GLN A 100 14.05 9.89 6.80
N GLU A 101 13.42 11.06 6.95
CA GLU A 101 12.67 11.41 8.17
C GLU A 101 11.42 10.54 8.34
N LEU A 102 10.76 10.16 7.25
CA LEU A 102 9.60 9.25 7.27
C LEU A 102 10.00 7.84 7.77
N GLY A 103 11.21 7.39 7.45
CA GLY A 103 11.80 6.12 7.86
C GLY A 103 12.34 6.09 9.30
N GLU A 104 12.21 7.18 10.07
CA GLU A 104 12.61 7.17 11.48
C GLU A 104 11.70 6.25 12.32
N HIS A 105 12.29 5.20 12.87
CA HIS A 105 11.59 4.19 13.64
C HIS A 105 10.84 4.75 14.86
N GLY A 106 9.65 4.23 15.10
CA GLY A 106 8.79 4.59 16.23
C GLY A 106 7.95 5.85 16.02
N LYS A 107 8.15 6.57 14.91
CA LYS A 107 7.32 7.73 14.54
C LYS A 107 6.15 7.31 13.65
N ILE A 108 6.36 7.24 12.34
CA ILE A 108 5.39 6.71 11.38
C ILE A 108 5.79 5.31 10.96
N GLU A 109 7.08 5.07 10.70
CA GLU A 109 7.62 3.73 10.59
C GLU A 109 7.45 3.00 11.94
N HIS A 110 7.01 1.74 11.86
CA HIS A 110 6.68 0.92 13.02
C HIS A 110 6.79 -0.59 12.70
N ASP A 111 6.93 -1.39 13.75
CA ASP A 111 7.00 -2.85 13.64
C ASP A 111 5.64 -3.49 13.29
N ALA A 112 5.65 -4.81 13.06
CA ALA A 112 4.53 -5.60 12.56
C ALA A 112 4.01 -5.12 11.21
N SER A 113 4.89 -4.56 10.37
CA SER A 113 4.58 -4.14 9.00
C SER A 113 4.20 -5.34 8.13
N MET A 114 3.28 -5.16 7.17
CA MET A 114 2.82 -6.27 6.31
C MET A 114 3.88 -6.78 5.32
N THR A 115 4.80 -5.90 4.91
CA THR A 115 5.69 -6.14 3.76
C THR A 115 7.14 -5.69 4.00
N ARG A 116 7.44 -5.17 5.19
CA ARG A 116 8.77 -4.72 5.62
C ARG A 116 9.13 -5.46 6.90
N PHE A 117 10.41 -5.66 7.15
CA PHE A 117 10.86 -6.26 8.41
C PHE A 117 10.68 -5.29 9.57
N ASP A 118 10.53 -5.82 10.77
CA ASP A 118 10.67 -5.03 12.00
C ASP A 118 12.10 -4.46 12.08
N ALA A 119 12.25 -3.31 12.73
CA ALA A 119 13.52 -2.56 12.72
C ALA A 119 14.70 -3.34 13.30
N ASP A 120 14.45 -4.27 14.24
CA ASP A 120 15.48 -5.14 14.83
C ASP A 120 15.70 -6.46 14.06
N LYS A 121 14.91 -6.73 13.00
CA LYS A 121 14.95 -7.97 12.21
C LYS A 121 15.51 -7.82 10.81
N GLY A 122 15.52 -6.62 10.24
CA GLY A 122 16.02 -6.42 8.88
C GLY A 122 15.73 -5.04 8.30
N ASN A 123 15.56 -4.99 6.98
CA ASN A 123 15.23 -3.74 6.29
C ASN A 123 13.75 -3.37 6.54
N ALA A 124 13.53 -2.33 7.34
CA ALA A 124 12.22 -1.78 7.67
C ALA A 124 11.68 -0.78 6.65
N LEU A 125 12.47 -0.42 5.63
CA LEU A 125 12.16 0.66 4.71
C LEU A 125 11.71 0.12 3.35
N ASP A 126 12.51 -0.74 2.73
CA ASP A 126 12.19 -1.27 1.39
C ASP A 126 11.27 -2.50 1.45
N PRO A 127 10.36 -2.67 0.48
CA PRO A 127 9.51 -3.87 0.41
C PRO A 127 10.35 -5.15 0.34
N SER A 128 10.04 -6.10 1.20
CA SER A 128 10.67 -7.43 1.23
C SER A 128 9.89 -8.41 0.35
N PRO A 129 10.49 -8.94 -0.74
CA PRO A 129 9.85 -9.95 -1.58
C PRO A 129 9.41 -11.18 -0.78
N GLU A 130 10.23 -11.60 0.19
CA GLU A 130 9.93 -12.75 1.06
C GLU A 130 8.66 -12.52 1.90
N LEU A 131 8.55 -11.36 2.57
CA LEU A 131 7.38 -11.07 3.40
C LEU A 131 6.11 -10.88 2.56
N ILE A 132 6.25 -10.30 1.36
CA ILE A 132 5.15 -10.16 0.41
C ILE A 132 4.67 -11.54 -0.07
N ASP A 133 5.59 -12.44 -0.39
CA ASP A 133 5.25 -13.81 -0.76
C ASP A 133 4.54 -14.53 0.38
N GLN A 134 5.06 -14.46 1.60
CA GLN A 134 4.43 -15.04 2.80
C GLN A 134 3.04 -14.43 3.06
N LEU A 135 2.88 -13.12 2.88
CA LEU A 135 1.59 -12.43 3.01
C LEU A 135 0.56 -13.07 2.10
N PHE A 136 0.80 -13.07 0.79
CA PHE A 136 -0.19 -13.55 -0.17
C PHE A 136 -0.36 -15.08 -0.18
N GLN A 137 0.67 -15.85 0.19
CA GLN A 137 0.52 -17.28 0.47
C GLN A 137 -0.43 -17.53 1.64
N SER A 138 -0.28 -16.77 2.74
CA SER A 138 -1.15 -16.91 3.92
C SER A 138 -2.60 -16.49 3.67
N LEU A 139 -2.83 -15.64 2.66
CA LEU A 139 -4.16 -15.25 2.18
C LEU A 139 -4.72 -16.20 1.11
N GLY A 140 -4.15 -17.40 0.96
CA GLY A 140 -4.61 -18.43 0.04
C GLY A 140 -4.37 -18.10 -1.44
N SER A 141 -3.46 -17.18 -1.75
CA SER A 141 -3.22 -16.62 -3.09
C SER A 141 -1.80 -16.91 -3.61
N GLY A 142 -1.50 -18.20 -3.80
CA GLY A 142 -0.34 -18.67 -4.58
C GLY A 142 -0.38 -18.25 -6.06
N VAL A 143 0.71 -18.51 -6.80
CA VAL A 143 1.09 -17.92 -8.12
C VAL A 143 -0.02 -17.88 -9.20
N ASP A 144 -1.09 -18.68 -9.10
CA ASP A 144 -2.24 -18.69 -10.02
C ASP A 144 -3.44 -17.82 -9.56
N SER A 145 -3.19 -16.55 -9.21
CA SER A 145 -4.16 -15.66 -8.52
C SER A 145 -5.02 -14.75 -9.40
N LYS A 146 -5.11 -14.97 -10.72
CA LYS A 146 -5.98 -14.16 -11.59
C LYS A 146 -7.43 -14.37 -11.13
N ASN A 147 -8.05 -13.33 -10.56
CA ASN A 147 -9.41 -13.26 -9.97
C ASN A 147 -9.54 -13.47 -8.45
N LYS A 148 -8.47 -13.67 -7.69
CA LYS A 148 -8.55 -13.67 -6.22
C LYS A 148 -8.61 -12.25 -5.67
N VAL A 149 -9.40 -12.05 -4.62
CA VAL A 149 -9.49 -10.79 -3.89
C VAL A 149 -9.02 -10.98 -2.46
N VAL A 150 -8.47 -9.91 -1.88
CA VAL A 150 -8.18 -9.80 -0.45
C VAL A 150 -9.18 -8.83 0.17
N THR A 151 -9.69 -9.19 1.34
CA THR A 151 -10.73 -8.42 2.05
C THR A 151 -10.18 -7.71 3.28
N LEU A 152 -11.00 -6.86 3.91
CA LEU A 152 -10.68 -6.28 5.22
C LEU A 152 -10.45 -7.35 6.29
N GLU A 153 -11.24 -8.44 6.29
CA GLU A 153 -11.12 -9.51 7.28
C GLU A 153 -9.80 -10.28 7.13
N ASP A 154 -9.39 -10.53 5.89
CA ASP A 154 -8.12 -11.17 5.56
C ASP A 154 -6.94 -10.39 6.14
N PHE A 155 -6.88 -9.08 5.89
CA PHE A 155 -5.85 -8.23 6.45
C PHE A 155 -6.00 -8.01 7.96
N ALA A 156 -7.22 -7.97 8.51
CA ALA A 156 -7.43 -7.90 9.95
C ALA A 156 -6.82 -9.12 10.67
N LYS A 157 -7.06 -10.32 10.12
CA LYS A 157 -6.47 -11.57 10.63
C LYS A 157 -4.95 -11.53 10.52
N LYS A 158 -4.41 -11.15 9.36
CA LYS A 158 -2.96 -11.13 9.15
C LYS A 158 -2.27 -10.10 10.06
N LYS A 159 -2.85 -8.91 10.18
CA LYS A 159 -2.29 -7.85 11.01
C LYS A 159 -2.31 -8.23 12.49
N LEU A 160 -3.41 -8.83 12.96
CA LEU A 160 -3.50 -9.38 14.32
C LEU A 160 -2.43 -10.45 14.58
N GLU A 161 -2.16 -11.31 13.59
CA GLU A 161 -1.08 -12.30 13.68
C GLU A 161 0.29 -11.63 13.85
N LEU A 162 0.63 -10.66 13.00
CA LEU A 162 1.89 -9.92 13.04
C LEU A 162 2.07 -9.17 14.38
N GLU A 163 1.05 -8.42 14.79
CA GLU A 163 1.03 -7.67 16.06
C GLU A 163 1.19 -8.60 17.28
N SER A 164 0.68 -9.85 17.21
CA SER A 164 0.80 -10.83 18.30
C SER A 164 2.21 -11.42 18.47
N ARG A 165 3.08 -11.26 17.46
CA ARG A 165 4.48 -11.74 17.51
C ARG A 165 5.40 -10.75 18.23
N LEU A 166 4.97 -9.51 18.40
CA LEU A 166 5.75 -8.48 19.07
C LEU A 166 5.88 -8.79 20.56
N THR A 167 7.11 -8.91 21.01
CA THR A 167 7.47 -9.12 22.42
C THR A 167 8.14 -7.89 23.04
N LYS A 168 8.54 -6.92 22.21
CA LYS A 168 9.19 -5.67 22.58
C LYS A 168 8.56 -4.51 21.81
N PHE A 169 8.63 -3.32 22.38
CA PHE A 169 8.01 -2.10 21.85
C PHE A 169 8.97 -0.92 22.02
N GLU A 170 10.20 -1.05 21.51
CA GLU A 170 11.22 0.00 21.66
C GLU A 170 10.82 1.24 20.85
N ASN A 171 10.73 2.40 21.50
CA ASN A 171 10.38 3.70 20.88
C ASN A 171 8.97 3.79 20.24
N GLN A 172 8.08 2.84 20.53
CA GLN A 172 6.71 2.80 20.03
C GLN A 172 5.80 2.17 21.08
N SER A 173 4.49 2.38 20.99
CA SER A 173 3.52 1.71 21.87
C SER A 173 2.66 0.74 21.09
N LYS A 174 2.13 -0.28 21.76
CA LYS A 174 1.18 -1.23 21.15
C LYS A 174 -0.01 -0.52 20.51
N ASP A 175 -0.57 0.49 21.17
CA ASP A 175 -1.70 1.26 20.64
C ASP A 175 -1.33 2.07 19.41
N HIS A 176 -0.10 2.61 19.37
CA HIS A 176 0.42 3.33 18.23
C HIS A 176 0.62 2.44 17.01
N ILE A 177 1.26 1.28 17.18
CA ILE A 177 1.42 0.26 16.13
C ILE A 177 0.05 -0.16 15.58
N ASN A 178 -0.87 -0.51 16.48
CA ASN A 178 -2.20 -0.95 16.12
C ASN A 178 -2.99 0.14 15.37
N LEU A 179 -2.84 1.41 15.77
CA LEU A 179 -3.51 2.54 15.12
C LEU A 179 -3.00 2.76 13.70
N LEU A 180 -1.69 2.86 13.52
CA LEU A 180 -1.07 3.05 12.21
C LEU A 180 -1.31 1.83 11.31
N GLY A 181 -1.14 0.64 11.88
CA GLY A 181 -1.40 -0.65 11.25
C GLY A 181 -2.81 -0.84 10.69
N ARG A 182 -3.85 -0.40 11.42
CA ARG A 182 -5.21 -0.39 10.87
C ARG A 182 -5.39 0.66 9.78
N GLY A 183 -4.80 1.84 9.97
CA GLY A 183 -4.87 2.93 9.01
C GLY A 183 -4.27 2.57 7.65
N GLU A 184 -3.06 1.98 7.65
CA GLU A 184 -2.37 1.55 6.42
C GLU A 184 -3.16 0.49 5.66
N VAL A 185 -3.74 -0.50 6.35
CA VAL A 185 -4.54 -1.57 5.74
C VAL A 185 -5.79 -0.99 5.08
N CYS A 186 -6.50 -0.13 5.82
CA CYS A 186 -7.71 0.52 5.32
C CYS A 186 -7.42 1.37 4.08
N LEU A 187 -6.36 2.18 4.11
CA LEU A 187 -5.95 3.01 2.98
C LEU A 187 -5.47 2.18 1.79
N ALA A 188 -4.73 1.09 2.02
CA ALA A 188 -4.26 0.21 0.95
C ALA A 188 -5.44 -0.45 0.21
N LEU A 189 -6.46 -0.92 0.93
CA LEU A 189 -7.68 -1.46 0.35
C LEU A 189 -8.49 -0.39 -0.40
N GLN A 190 -8.63 0.81 0.17
CA GLN A 190 -9.35 1.91 -0.48
C GLN A 190 -8.64 2.37 -1.77
N ALA A 191 -7.30 2.42 -1.77
CA ALA A 191 -6.49 2.80 -2.93
C ALA A 191 -6.50 1.76 -4.06
N ASN A 192 -6.73 0.49 -3.73
CA ASN A 192 -6.76 -0.64 -4.68
C ASN A 192 -8.13 -1.29 -4.79
N LEU A 193 -9.19 -0.53 -4.46
CA LEU A 193 -10.56 -1.02 -4.45
C LEU A 193 -10.94 -1.56 -5.83
N CYS A 194 -11.32 -2.83 -5.89
CA CYS A 194 -11.99 -3.38 -7.06
C CYS A 194 -13.49 -3.48 -6.79
N LEU A 195 -14.31 -2.78 -7.56
CA LEU A 195 -15.74 -3.05 -7.59
C LEU A 195 -15.92 -4.46 -8.15
N ARG A 196 -16.55 -5.36 -7.38
CA ARG A 196 -16.93 -6.68 -7.90
C ARG A 196 -17.97 -6.47 -9.00
N SER A 197 -17.68 -6.98 -10.19
CA SER A 197 -18.60 -6.95 -11.33
C SER A 197 -19.90 -7.64 -10.92
N GLY A 198 -20.98 -6.86 -10.77
CA GLY A 198 -22.24 -7.29 -10.19
C GLY A 198 -23.11 -6.14 -9.66
N SER A 199 -22.52 -4.98 -9.41
CA SER A 199 -23.23 -3.76 -9.00
C SER A 199 -23.09 -2.62 -10.02
N GLU A 200 -23.36 -2.90 -11.29
CA GLU A 200 -23.62 -1.85 -12.28
C GLU A 200 -25.13 -1.56 -12.33
N SER A 201 -25.64 -0.85 -11.33
CA SER A 201 -26.89 -0.09 -11.40
C SER A 201 -26.90 1.01 -10.33
N PRO A 202 -26.94 2.30 -10.68
CA PRO A 202 -27.24 3.37 -9.75
C PRO A 202 -28.75 3.51 -9.62
N GLU A 203 -29.41 2.52 -9.02
CA GLU A 203 -30.78 2.70 -8.53
C GLU A 203 -30.77 2.65 -7.01
N ALA A 204 -31.21 3.76 -6.41
CA ALA A 204 -31.34 3.94 -4.98
C ALA A 204 -32.34 2.92 -4.42
N GLY A 205 -31.83 1.84 -3.84
CA GLY A 205 -32.66 0.85 -3.16
C GLY A 205 -31.86 -0.37 -2.75
N THR A 206 -31.53 -0.44 -1.45
CA THR A 206 -31.10 -1.67 -0.75
C THR A 206 -29.91 -2.42 -1.34
N ALA A 207 -28.72 -1.81 -1.28
CA ALA A 207 -27.49 -2.60 -1.23
C ALA A 207 -27.49 -3.34 0.12
N SER A 208 -27.52 -4.67 0.09
CA SER A 208 -27.25 -5.48 1.27
C SER A 208 -25.86 -5.11 1.80
N SER A 209 -25.79 -4.74 3.07
CA SER A 209 -24.60 -4.30 3.80
C SER A 209 -23.57 -5.42 4.07
N ASP A 210 -23.57 -6.49 3.27
CA ASP A 210 -22.88 -7.74 3.56
C ASP A 210 -21.62 -7.95 2.72
N GLU A 211 -21.41 -7.16 1.66
CA GLU A 211 -20.19 -7.23 0.85
C GLU A 211 -19.16 -6.19 1.31
N GLY A 212 -18.24 -6.62 2.15
CA GLY A 212 -17.12 -5.80 2.63
C GLY A 212 -16.14 -5.38 1.54
N ILE A 213 -15.31 -4.38 1.83
CA ILE A 213 -14.30 -3.84 0.91
C ILE A 213 -13.26 -4.91 0.51
N ALA A 214 -12.88 -4.93 -0.78
CA ALA A 214 -11.91 -5.88 -1.32
C ALA A 214 -11.03 -5.27 -2.42
N ALA A 215 -9.83 -5.82 -2.57
CA ALA A 215 -8.88 -5.47 -3.63
C ALA A 215 -8.43 -6.73 -4.38
N LYS A 216 -8.12 -6.62 -5.68
CA LYS A 216 -7.55 -7.76 -6.40
C LYS A 216 -6.15 -8.07 -5.87
N THR A 217 -5.87 -9.37 -5.75
CA THR A 217 -4.62 -9.84 -5.15
C THR A 217 -3.41 -9.52 -6.02
N ASP A 218 -3.54 -9.63 -7.34
CA ASP A 218 -2.49 -9.27 -8.29
C ASP A 218 -2.17 -7.76 -8.27
N TRP A 219 -3.18 -6.90 -8.14
CA TRP A 219 -3.01 -5.47 -7.94
C TRP A 219 -2.22 -5.18 -6.67
N MET A 220 -2.66 -5.72 -5.54
CA MET A 220 -2.00 -5.51 -4.25
C MET A 220 -0.56 -6.03 -4.26
N ARG A 221 -0.31 -7.19 -4.87
CA ARG A 221 1.04 -7.76 -5.00
C ARG A 221 1.96 -6.85 -5.82
N THR A 222 1.48 -6.35 -6.95
CA THR A 222 2.24 -5.42 -7.81
C THR A 222 2.51 -4.12 -7.06
N TRP A 223 1.49 -3.57 -6.42
CA TRP A 223 1.60 -2.32 -5.66
C TRP A 223 2.58 -2.43 -4.48
N PHE A 224 2.61 -3.54 -3.76
CA PHE A 224 3.60 -3.75 -2.69
C PHE A 224 5.00 -4.07 -3.20
N THR A 225 5.14 -4.92 -4.23
CA THR A 225 6.44 -5.45 -4.68
C THR A 225 7.19 -4.44 -5.53
N GLU A 226 6.46 -3.79 -6.44
CA GLU A 226 7.02 -2.88 -7.43
C GLU A 226 6.80 -1.42 -7.04
N GLU A 227 5.94 -1.14 -6.05
CA GLU A 227 5.55 0.23 -5.69
C GLU A 227 5.09 0.97 -6.94
N ARG A 228 4.21 0.29 -7.70
CA ARG A 228 3.68 0.70 -8.99
C ARG A 228 2.16 0.63 -8.98
N LEU A 229 1.51 1.57 -9.65
CA LEU A 229 0.07 1.51 -9.95
C LEU A 229 -0.17 0.44 -11.03
N PRO A 230 -0.94 -0.63 -10.75
CA PRO A 230 -1.07 -1.79 -11.65
C PRO A 230 -2.02 -1.58 -12.83
N VAL A 231 -1.81 -0.50 -13.60
CA VAL A 231 -2.72 -0.05 -14.68
C VAL A 231 -2.88 -1.10 -15.79
N GLU A 232 -1.82 -1.82 -16.12
CA GLU A 232 -1.82 -2.90 -17.12
C GLU A 232 -2.65 -4.11 -16.68
N GLN A 233 -2.85 -4.28 -15.36
CA GLN A 233 -3.72 -5.30 -14.77
C GLN A 233 -5.17 -4.81 -14.65
N GLY A 234 -5.47 -3.63 -15.21
CA GLY A 234 -6.79 -3.01 -15.19
C GLY A 234 -7.07 -2.15 -13.96
N TRP A 235 -6.08 -1.85 -13.13
CA TRP A 235 -6.27 -0.92 -12.02
C TRP A 235 -6.67 0.45 -12.56
N LYS A 236 -7.66 1.04 -11.90
CA LYS A 236 -8.10 2.41 -12.14
C LYS A 236 -8.10 3.12 -10.80
N LYS A 237 -7.77 4.42 -10.84
CA LYS A 237 -7.91 5.29 -9.67
C LYS A 237 -9.31 5.13 -9.05
N PRO A 238 -9.43 5.04 -7.71
CA PRO A 238 -10.73 4.90 -7.06
C PRO A 238 -11.72 5.97 -7.52
N VAL A 239 -12.91 5.56 -7.96
CA VAL A 239 -13.97 6.50 -8.40
C VAL A 239 -14.59 7.22 -7.21
N ALA A 240 -14.87 6.46 -6.14
CA ALA A 240 -15.31 7.02 -4.87
C ALA A 240 -14.14 7.72 -4.17
N LYS A 241 -14.39 8.91 -3.61
CA LYS A 241 -13.38 9.65 -2.85
C LYS A 241 -13.03 8.91 -1.57
N ILE A 242 -11.73 8.78 -1.28
CA ILE A 242 -11.25 8.32 0.02
C ILE A 242 -11.40 9.48 1.01
N THR A 243 -12.21 9.31 2.05
CA THR A 243 -12.51 10.38 3.03
C THR A 243 -12.07 9.99 4.43
N LEU A 244 -11.76 10.99 5.27
CA LEU A 244 -11.37 10.78 6.66
C LEU A 244 -12.40 9.95 7.42
N LEU A 245 -13.69 10.32 7.32
CA LEU A 245 -14.76 9.61 8.02
C LEU A 245 -14.93 8.17 7.51
N GLY A 246 -14.80 7.96 6.20
CA GLY A 246 -14.85 6.61 5.61
C GLY A 246 -13.70 5.74 6.09
N THR A 247 -12.47 6.26 6.11
CA THR A 247 -11.31 5.53 6.62
C THR A 247 -11.44 5.24 8.12
N LEU A 248 -11.91 6.20 8.93
CA LEU A 248 -12.14 5.98 10.36
C LEU A 248 -13.23 4.93 10.63
N ALA A 249 -14.30 4.89 9.83
CA ALA A 249 -15.32 3.86 9.92
C ALA A 249 -14.73 2.47 9.60
N LEU A 250 -13.94 2.37 8.53
CA LEU A 250 -13.29 1.13 8.14
C LEU A 250 -12.27 0.64 9.18
N MET A 251 -11.54 1.55 9.82
CA MET A 251 -10.63 1.21 10.93
C MET A 251 -11.37 0.64 12.15
N ARG A 252 -12.59 1.14 12.45
CA ARG A 252 -13.43 0.59 13.52
C ARG A 252 -13.93 -0.82 13.16
N GLU A 253 -14.32 -1.02 11.91
CA GLU A 253 -14.73 -2.33 11.40
C GLU A 253 -13.58 -3.34 11.49
N MET A 254 -12.38 -2.96 11.02
CA MET A 254 -11.18 -3.79 11.13
C MET A 254 -10.87 -4.15 12.59
N LYS A 255 -10.97 -3.18 13.51
CA LYS A 255 -10.81 -3.44 14.95
C LYS A 255 -11.85 -4.45 15.45
N ALA A 256 -13.11 -4.33 15.04
CA ALA A 256 -14.15 -5.29 15.41
C ALA A 256 -13.89 -6.71 14.85
N HIS A 257 -13.31 -6.85 13.66
CA HIS A 257 -12.82 -8.14 13.15
C HIS A 257 -11.71 -8.71 14.06
N GLN A 258 -10.69 -7.91 14.40
CA GLN A 258 -9.60 -8.33 15.28
C GLN A 258 -10.08 -8.79 16.66
N GLU A 259 -11.04 -8.07 17.26
CA GLU A 259 -11.65 -8.43 18.54
C GLU A 259 -12.46 -9.74 18.47
N ARG A 260 -13.25 -9.93 17.40
CA ARG A 260 -13.99 -11.19 17.17
C ARG A 260 -13.05 -12.38 17.04
N LEU A 261 -11.96 -12.24 16.29
CA LEU A 261 -10.94 -13.29 16.13
C LEU A 261 -10.26 -13.63 17.46
N SER A 262 -9.92 -12.61 18.25
CA SER A 262 -9.29 -12.79 19.56
C SER A 262 -10.21 -13.54 20.53
N ARG A 263 -11.51 -13.21 20.57
CA ARG A 263 -12.50 -13.93 21.39
C ARG A 263 -12.66 -15.40 20.98
N LYS A 264 -12.75 -15.69 19.67
CA LYS A 264 -12.85 -17.07 19.17
C LYS A 264 -11.63 -17.91 19.55
N LYS A 265 -10.42 -17.35 19.44
CA LYS A 265 -9.18 -18.02 19.85
C LYS A 265 -9.15 -18.30 21.36
N GLY A 266 -9.63 -17.37 22.18
CA GLY A 266 -9.79 -17.57 23.62
C GLY A 266 -10.76 -18.72 23.93
N ALA A 267 -11.95 -18.72 23.33
CA ALA A 267 -12.94 -19.78 23.55
C ALA A 267 -12.44 -21.18 23.18
N LEU A 268 -11.65 -21.32 22.11
CA LEU A 268 -11.04 -22.59 21.69
C LEU A 268 -9.93 -23.09 22.62
N MET A 269 -9.27 -22.22 23.40
CA MET A 269 -8.25 -22.65 24.38
C MET A 269 -8.84 -23.16 25.70
N PHE A 270 -10.11 -22.87 25.97
CA PHE A 270 -10.81 -23.27 27.20
C PHE A 270 -11.87 -24.36 26.99
N SER A 271 -11.96 -24.92 25.77
CA SER A 271 -12.80 -26.07 25.41
C SER A 271 -11.95 -27.30 25.16
#